data_AF-A0A923HCI3-F1
#
_entry.id   AF-A0A923HCI3-F1
#
_cell.length_a   1.000
_cell.length_b   1.000
_cell.length_c   1.000
_cell.angle_alpha   90.00
_cell.angle_beta   90.00
_cell.angle_gamma   90.00
#
_symmetry.space_group_name_H-M   'P 1'
#
loop_
_entity.id
_entity.type
_entity.pdbx_description
1 polymer ?
#
loop_
_entity_poly.entity_id
_entity_poly.type
_entity_poly.pdbx_seq_one_letter_code
_entity_poly.pdbx_strand_id
1 'polypeptide(L)'
;MAQVPAEDQPGWYERAKRKMTKIVDEGAMSLNLSGLAHHGRNTYTPEKISELNENAWGLGFTKAIRDEKDNEELFYAMIISDSHYKPQPMAGYAYQWMKPIAGNIEIGGGYTYSLISRTDYFKGVPFPIALPVASIGTKNTKLMAAYVPRLSKNKGNGDVLLLFVRIDLN
;
A
#
# COMPACT_ATOMS: atom_id res chain seq x y z
N MET A 1 -18.86 17.70 45.11
CA MET A 1 -17.96 17.51 43.95
C MET A 1 -18.83 17.31 42.74
N ALA A 2 -18.80 18.21 41.76
CA ALA A 2 -19.54 18.02 40.51
C ALA A 2 -18.88 16.87 39.73
N GLN A 3 -19.66 15.86 39.36
CA GLN A 3 -19.21 14.84 38.42
C GLN A 3 -18.91 15.54 37.09
N VAL A 4 -17.65 15.53 36.68
CA VAL A 4 -17.28 15.85 35.30
C VAL A 4 -17.94 14.80 34.42
N PRO A 5 -18.84 15.17 33.49
CA PRO A 5 -19.47 14.19 32.61
C PRO A 5 -18.38 13.50 31.79
N ALA A 6 -18.45 12.18 31.71
CA ALA A 6 -17.58 11.41 30.83
C ALA A 6 -17.75 11.94 29.40
N GLU A 7 -16.67 12.42 28.82
CA GLU A 7 -16.67 12.92 27.45
C GLU A 7 -17.15 11.80 26.51
N ASP A 8 -18.27 12.02 25.84
CA ASP A 8 -18.91 11.01 25.02
C ASP A 8 -18.00 10.72 23.82
N GLN A 9 -17.28 9.60 23.90
CA GLN A 9 -16.26 9.27 22.90
C GLN A 9 -16.95 9.08 21.55
N PRO A 10 -16.58 9.85 20.51
CA PRO A 10 -17.25 9.79 19.23
C PRO A 10 -17.22 8.38 18.67
N GLY A 11 -18.36 7.90 18.16
CA GLY A 11 -18.53 6.54 17.63
C GLY A 11 -17.50 6.17 16.54
N TRP A 12 -17.34 4.87 16.29
CA TRP A 12 -16.30 4.36 15.37
C TRP A 12 -16.43 4.93 13.95
N TYR A 13 -17.65 5.15 13.46
CA TYR A 13 -17.91 5.75 12.16
C TYR A 13 -17.37 7.18 12.06
N GLU A 14 -17.65 8.01 13.07
CA GLU A 14 -17.15 9.39 13.11
C GLU A 14 -15.63 9.46 13.21
N ARG A 15 -15.01 8.52 13.93
CA ARG A 15 -13.55 8.39 13.97
C ARG A 15 -12.98 8.03 12.60
N ALA A 16 -13.57 7.05 11.91
CA ALA A 16 -13.14 6.63 10.57
C ALA A 16 -13.31 7.76 9.55
N LYS A 17 -14.46 8.46 9.59
CA LYS A 17 -14.74 9.61 8.74
C LYS A 17 -13.75 10.75 8.96
N ARG A 18 -13.53 11.17 10.22
CA ARG A 18 -12.54 12.23 10.54
C ARG A 18 -11.14 11.88 10.08
N LYS A 19 -10.71 10.63 10.28
CA LYS A 19 -9.41 10.13 9.81
C LYS A 19 -9.30 10.20 8.29
N MET A 20 -10.33 9.74 7.58
CA MET A 20 -10.39 9.82 6.12
C MET A 20 -10.30 11.26 5.62
N THR A 21 -11.15 12.14 6.14
CA THR A 21 -11.16 13.57 5.79
C THR A 21 -9.82 14.22 6.08
N LYS A 22 -9.20 13.95 7.24
CA LYS A 22 -7.88 14.48 7.58
C LYS A 22 -6.81 14.09 6.55
N ILE A 23 -6.75 12.82 6.17
CA ILE A 23 -5.74 12.36 5.18
C ILE A 23 -5.99 13.02 3.82
N VAL A 24 -7.25 13.04 3.36
CA VAL A 24 -7.61 13.58 2.04
C VAL A 24 -7.45 15.09 1.96
N ASP A 25 -7.74 15.83 3.02
CA ASP A 25 -7.67 17.29 3.00
C ASP A 25 -6.25 17.76 3.30
N GLU A 26 -5.64 17.28 4.39
CA GLU A 26 -4.38 17.79 4.94
C GLU A 26 -3.13 17.01 4.49
N GLY A 27 -3.29 15.80 3.93
CA GLY A 27 -2.16 14.94 3.59
C GLY A 27 -1.20 15.52 2.56
N ALA A 28 0.09 15.23 2.69
CA ALA A 28 1.06 15.52 1.63
C ALA A 28 0.70 14.71 0.37
N MET A 29 0.70 15.37 -0.79
CA MET A 29 0.46 14.70 -2.06
C MET A 29 1.78 14.13 -2.58
N SER A 30 1.76 12.87 -3.01
CA SER A 30 2.92 12.20 -3.60
C SER A 30 2.56 11.53 -4.92
N LEU A 31 3.52 11.50 -5.84
CA LEU A 31 3.50 10.62 -7.01
C LEU A 31 4.06 9.25 -6.65
N ASN A 32 3.37 8.19 -7.07
CA ASN A 32 3.86 6.83 -7.03
C ASN A 32 4.30 6.41 -8.44
N LEU A 33 5.52 5.89 -8.57
CA LEU A 33 6.03 5.29 -9.79
C LEU A 33 6.41 3.83 -9.51
N SER A 34 5.66 2.89 -10.08
CA SER A 34 5.98 1.47 -10.00
C SER A 34 6.81 1.04 -11.21
N GLY A 35 7.63 0.00 -11.02
CA GLY A 35 8.49 -0.51 -12.09
C GLY A 35 8.92 -1.96 -11.93
N LEU A 36 8.81 -2.57 -10.74
CA LEU A 36 9.27 -3.93 -10.51
C LEU A 36 8.23 -4.75 -9.74
N ALA A 37 7.88 -5.90 -10.29
CA ALA A 37 7.33 -7.03 -9.57
C ALA A 37 8.33 -8.18 -9.57
N HIS A 38 8.36 -8.97 -8.49
CA HIS A 38 9.23 -10.13 -8.39
C HIS A 38 8.43 -11.34 -7.91
N HIS A 39 8.37 -12.37 -8.73
CA HIS A 39 7.75 -13.65 -8.41
C HIS A 39 8.76 -14.56 -7.69
N GLY A 40 8.38 -15.16 -6.57
CA GLY A 40 9.33 -15.94 -5.78
C GLY A 40 9.93 -17.12 -6.54
N ARG A 41 11.26 -17.15 -6.62
CA ARG A 41 12.03 -18.18 -7.36
C ARG A 41 11.89 -19.60 -6.79
N ASN A 42 11.40 -19.72 -5.56
CA ASN A 42 11.08 -20.99 -4.92
C ASN A 42 9.62 -21.43 -5.13
N THR A 43 8.77 -20.55 -5.68
CA THR A 43 7.34 -20.80 -5.90
C THR A 43 7.02 -21.03 -7.38
N TYR A 44 7.67 -20.31 -8.29
CA TYR A 44 7.44 -20.39 -9.73
C TYR A 44 8.63 -21.05 -10.44
N THR A 45 8.36 -21.91 -11.43
CA THR A 45 9.42 -22.46 -12.26
C THR A 45 10.03 -21.37 -13.15
N PRO A 46 11.28 -21.52 -13.60
CA PRO A 46 11.91 -20.59 -14.54
C PRO A 46 11.07 -20.39 -15.82
N GLU A 47 10.48 -21.46 -16.34
CA GLU A 47 9.61 -21.41 -17.53
C GLU A 47 8.35 -20.60 -17.26
N LYS A 48 7.77 -20.69 -16.05
CA LYS A 48 6.61 -19.88 -15.72
C LYS A 48 6.98 -18.41 -15.57
N ILE A 49 8.13 -18.12 -14.95
CA ILE A 49 8.62 -16.75 -14.75
C ILE A 49 8.88 -16.06 -16.09
N SER A 50 9.41 -16.77 -17.10
CA SER A 50 9.69 -16.16 -18.40
C SER A 50 8.42 -15.71 -19.17
N GLU A 51 7.25 -16.23 -18.80
CA GLU A 51 5.95 -15.79 -19.34
C GLU A 51 5.38 -14.56 -18.60
N LEU A 52 5.86 -14.29 -17.38
CA LEU A 52 5.27 -13.29 -16.49
C LEU A 52 5.95 -11.93 -16.66
N ASN A 53 5.14 -10.88 -16.65
CA ASN A 53 5.65 -9.52 -16.58
C ASN A 53 6.19 -9.19 -15.18
N GLU A 54 7.50 -8.96 -15.07
CA GLU A 54 8.14 -8.42 -13.86
C GLU A 54 8.40 -6.91 -13.96
N ASN A 55 8.19 -6.31 -15.13
CA ASN A 55 8.24 -4.87 -15.34
C ASN A 55 6.86 -4.26 -15.04
N ALA A 56 6.52 -4.18 -13.76
CA ALA A 56 5.22 -3.71 -13.29
C ALA A 56 5.07 -2.18 -13.38
N TRP A 57 5.36 -1.60 -14.55
CA TRP A 57 5.28 -0.16 -14.78
C TRP A 57 3.88 0.37 -14.47
N GLY A 58 3.84 1.48 -13.76
CA GLY A 58 2.59 2.09 -13.34
C GLY A 58 2.77 3.41 -12.65
N LEU A 59 1.64 4.11 -12.51
CA LEU A 59 1.58 5.44 -11.91
C LEU A 59 0.41 5.51 -10.94
N GLY A 60 0.58 6.33 -9.91
CA GLY A 60 -0.46 6.57 -8.92
C GLY A 60 -0.20 7.81 -8.11
N PHE A 61 -1.15 8.12 -7.23
CA PHE A 61 -1.05 9.22 -6.29
C PHE A 61 -1.31 8.72 -4.88
N THR A 62 -0.68 9.38 -3.92
CA THR A 62 -0.85 9.13 -2.49
C THR A 62 -1.15 10.44 -1.78
N LYS A 63 -2.03 10.38 -0.77
CA LYS A 63 -2.15 11.39 0.28
C LYS A 63 -1.74 10.77 1.60
N ALA A 64 -0.75 11.34 2.28
CA ALA A 64 -0.18 10.78 3.51
C ALA A 64 -0.10 11.82 4.64
N ILE A 65 -0.34 11.37 5.88
CA ILE A 65 -0.12 12.15 7.10
C ILE A 65 0.76 11.37 8.08
N ARG A 66 1.33 12.09 9.04
CA ARG A 66 1.95 11.51 10.22
C ARG A 66 0.99 11.60 11.40
N ASP A 67 0.81 10.50 12.12
CA ASP A 67 0.04 10.48 13.37
C ASP A 67 0.85 11.07 14.55
N GLU A 68 0.24 11.14 15.72
CA GLU A 68 0.86 11.68 16.94
C GLU A 68 2.10 10.89 17.42
N LYS A 69 2.24 9.64 16.97
CA LYS A 69 3.40 8.77 17.24
C LYS A 69 4.41 8.80 16.11
N ASP A 70 4.24 9.70 15.15
CA ASP A 70 5.00 9.77 13.91
C ASP A 70 4.96 8.44 13.14
N ASN A 71 3.84 7.72 13.15
CA ASN A 71 3.56 6.65 12.18
C ASN A 71 2.88 7.24 10.95
N GLU A 72 2.93 6.52 9.84
CA GLU A 72 2.39 7.00 8.58
C GLU A 72 1.03 6.38 8.26
N GLU A 73 0.06 7.22 7.92
CA GLU A 73 -1.24 6.82 7.41
C GLU A 73 -1.44 7.42 6.03
N LEU A 74 -1.86 6.61 5.06
CA LEU A 74 -2.02 7.07 3.69
C LEU A 74 -3.22 6.46 2.98
N PHE A 75 -3.78 7.23 2.04
CA PHE A 75 -4.63 6.71 0.97
C PHE A 75 -3.89 6.81 -0.34
N TYR A 76 -4.08 5.81 -1.19
CA TYR A 76 -3.47 5.80 -2.51
C TYR A 76 -4.44 5.27 -3.57
N ALA A 77 -4.19 5.67 -4.81
CA ALA A 77 -4.75 5.07 -6.00
C ALA A 77 -3.62 4.91 -7.03
N MET A 78 -3.54 3.76 -7.69
CA MET A 78 -2.47 3.41 -8.61
C MET A 78 -2.97 2.46 -9.70
N ILE A 79 -2.40 2.56 -10.89
CA ILE A 79 -2.61 1.58 -11.97
C ILE A 79 -1.24 1.08 -12.39
N ILE A 80 -1.08 -0.25 -12.41
CA ILE A 80 0.15 -0.91 -12.86
C ILE A 80 -0.14 -1.87 -14.02
N SER A 81 0.88 -2.24 -14.78
CA SER A 81 0.85 -3.41 -15.67
C SER A 81 1.02 -4.68 -14.85
N ASP A 82 0.02 -5.56 -14.84
CA ASP A 82 0.04 -6.83 -14.10
C ASP A 82 0.96 -7.88 -14.73
N SER A 83 0.96 -9.08 -14.16
CA SER A 83 1.76 -10.23 -14.60
C SER A 83 1.43 -10.72 -16.01
N HIS A 84 0.27 -10.35 -16.57
CA HIS A 84 -0.22 -10.69 -17.91
C HIS A 84 -0.27 -9.47 -18.84
N TYR A 85 0.47 -8.40 -18.51
CA TYR A 85 0.54 -7.16 -19.29
C TYR A 85 -0.82 -6.44 -19.42
N LYS A 86 -1.70 -6.57 -18.41
CA LYS A 86 -2.99 -5.89 -18.34
C LYS A 86 -2.99 -4.80 -17.27
N PRO A 87 -3.76 -3.72 -17.45
CA PRO A 87 -3.92 -2.71 -16.41
C PRO A 87 -4.58 -3.31 -15.16
N GLN A 88 -3.94 -3.11 -14.01
CA GLN A 88 -4.45 -3.46 -12.69
C GLN A 88 -4.59 -2.18 -11.86
N PRO A 89 -5.79 -1.56 -11.84
CA PRO A 89 -6.08 -0.46 -10.95
C PRO A 89 -6.24 -0.97 -9.51
N MET A 90 -5.77 -0.16 -8.57
CA MET A 90 -5.89 -0.40 -7.15
C MET A 90 -6.07 0.90 -6.39
N ALA A 91 -6.83 0.87 -5.32
CA ALA A 91 -6.93 1.96 -4.36
C ALA A 91 -7.04 1.41 -2.95
N GLY A 92 -6.46 2.07 -1.97
CA GLY A 92 -6.42 1.53 -0.62
C GLY A 92 -5.96 2.50 0.44
N TYR A 93 -6.07 2.03 1.67
CA TYR A 93 -5.50 2.65 2.87
C TYR A 93 -4.30 1.83 3.31
N ALA A 94 -3.20 2.50 3.67
CA ALA A 94 -2.08 1.84 4.34
C ALA A 94 -1.71 2.56 5.64
N TYR A 95 -1.23 1.75 6.58
CA TYR A 95 -0.65 2.20 7.83
C TYR A 95 0.74 1.60 7.95
N GLN A 96 1.74 2.41 8.32
CA GLN A 96 3.10 1.94 8.59
C GLN A 96 3.59 2.47 9.93
N TRP A 97 4.10 1.56 10.76
CA TRP A 97 4.96 1.94 11.88
C TRP A 97 6.29 2.40 11.34
N MET A 98 6.72 3.58 11.75
CA MET A 98 7.90 4.23 11.20
C MET A 98 9.00 4.33 12.26
N LYS A 99 10.24 4.09 11.84
CA LYS A 99 11.41 4.15 12.71
C LYS A 99 12.55 4.88 12.02
N PRO A 100 13.03 6.01 12.56
CA PRO A 100 14.26 6.65 12.10
C PRO A 100 15.45 5.72 12.29
N ILE A 101 16.36 5.68 11.31
CA ILE A 101 17.56 4.83 11.35
C ILE A 101 18.88 5.59 11.20
N ALA A 102 18.89 6.71 10.47
CA ALA A 102 20.06 7.58 10.34
C ALA A 102 19.68 8.91 9.71
N GLY A 103 20.03 10.04 10.33
CA GLY A 103 19.72 11.37 9.79
C GLY A 103 18.22 11.52 9.49
N ASN A 104 17.89 11.79 8.23
CA ASN A 104 16.51 11.89 7.73
C ASN A 104 15.96 10.57 7.15
N ILE A 105 16.71 9.47 7.22
CA ILE A 105 16.30 8.16 6.72
C ILE A 105 15.51 7.42 7.80
N GLU A 106 14.37 6.87 7.40
CA GLU A 106 13.50 6.03 8.19
C GLU A 106 13.10 4.77 7.43
N ILE A 107 12.81 3.72 8.19
CA ILE A 107 12.20 2.50 7.70
C ILE A 107 10.76 2.43 8.18
N GLY A 108 9.91 1.79 7.39
CA GLY A 108 8.52 1.57 7.70
C GLY A 108 8.14 0.11 7.51
N GLY A 109 7.26 -0.39 8.37
CA GLY A 109 6.63 -1.70 8.22
C GLY A 109 5.17 -1.60 8.62
N GLY A 110 4.28 -2.31 7.94
CA GLY A 110 2.87 -2.20 8.22
C GLY A 110 1.99 -3.02 7.29
N TYR A 111 0.78 -2.51 7.05
CA TYR A 111 -0.23 -3.19 6.25
C TYR A 111 -0.98 -2.21 5.35
N THR A 112 -1.54 -2.75 4.26
CA THR A 112 -2.49 -2.06 3.40
C THR A 112 -3.77 -2.87 3.27
N TYR A 113 -4.91 -2.16 3.21
CA TYR A 113 -6.20 -2.69 2.79
C TYR A 113 -6.61 -2.02 1.50
N SER A 114 -6.79 -2.82 0.46
CA SER A 114 -6.90 -2.29 -0.91
C SER A 114 -7.99 -3.01 -1.67
N LEU A 115 -8.67 -2.27 -2.53
CA LEU A 115 -9.46 -2.84 -3.61
C LEU A 115 -8.57 -2.92 -4.85
N ILE A 116 -8.53 -4.09 -5.47
CA ILE A 116 -7.78 -4.33 -6.71
C ILE A 116 -8.75 -4.89 -7.74
N SER A 117 -8.63 -4.45 -8.99
CA SER A 117 -9.29 -5.07 -10.13
C SER A 117 -8.26 -5.67 -11.08
N ARG A 118 -8.56 -6.86 -11.57
CA ARG A 118 -7.73 -7.63 -12.49
C ARG A 118 -8.64 -8.31 -13.49
N THR A 119 -8.35 -8.23 -14.78
CA THR A 119 -9.24 -8.82 -15.80
C THR A 119 -9.30 -10.35 -15.72
N ASP A 120 -8.22 -10.99 -15.27
CA ASP A 120 -8.11 -12.43 -15.09
C ASP A 120 -8.71 -12.93 -13.76
N TYR A 121 -9.07 -12.04 -12.83
CA TYR A 121 -9.74 -12.37 -11.56
C TYR A 121 -11.14 -11.74 -11.50
N PHE A 122 -12.16 -12.52 -11.15
CA PHE A 122 -13.54 -12.03 -11.02
C PHE A 122 -14.03 -11.19 -12.21
N LYS A 123 -13.48 -11.42 -13.41
CA LYS A 123 -13.78 -10.66 -14.64
C LYS A 123 -13.62 -9.13 -14.49
N GLY A 124 -12.66 -8.68 -13.69
CA GLY A 124 -12.42 -7.25 -13.46
C GLY A 124 -13.29 -6.60 -12.38
N VAL A 125 -14.15 -7.35 -11.67
CA VAL A 125 -14.83 -6.83 -10.49
C VAL A 125 -13.80 -6.56 -9.38
N PRO A 126 -13.72 -5.34 -8.81
CA PRO A 126 -12.79 -5.05 -7.73
C PRO A 126 -13.03 -5.94 -6.51
N PHE A 127 -11.97 -6.47 -5.92
CA PHE A 127 -12.03 -7.32 -4.73
C PHE A 127 -11.04 -6.82 -3.65
N PRO A 128 -11.37 -7.04 -2.37
CA PRO A 128 -10.51 -6.59 -1.27
C PRO A 128 -9.30 -7.50 -1.10
N ILE A 129 -8.17 -6.89 -0.74
CA ILE A 129 -6.95 -7.59 -0.33
C ILE A 129 -6.30 -6.86 0.85
N ALA A 130 -5.70 -7.63 1.74
CA ALA A 130 -4.87 -7.12 2.83
C ALA A 130 -3.45 -7.64 2.65
N LEU A 131 -2.46 -6.74 2.59
CA LEU A 131 -1.06 -7.10 2.32
C LEU A 131 -0.11 -6.46 3.34
N PRO A 132 0.97 -7.15 3.74
CA PRO A 132 2.09 -6.49 4.38
C PRO A 132 2.74 -5.47 3.44
N VAL A 133 3.15 -4.34 4.01
CA VAL A 133 3.94 -3.31 3.31
C VAL A 133 5.19 -2.96 4.10
N ALA A 134 6.22 -2.54 3.38
CA ALA A 134 7.45 -2.01 3.97
C ALA A 134 7.95 -0.81 3.16
N SER A 135 8.77 0.02 3.77
CA SER A 135 9.39 1.16 3.09
C SER A 135 10.75 1.52 3.67
N ILE A 136 11.57 2.18 2.88
CA ILE A 136 12.80 2.84 3.31
C ILE A 136 13.00 4.14 2.54
N GLY A 137 13.44 5.19 3.22
CA GLY A 137 13.78 6.46 2.59
C GLY A 137 13.59 7.63 3.54
N THR A 138 13.43 8.83 3.00
CA THR A 138 13.12 10.04 3.76
C THR A 138 11.60 10.16 3.99
N LYS A 139 11.15 11.21 4.69
CA LYS A 139 9.70 11.50 4.77
C LYS A 139 9.10 11.77 3.39
N ASN A 140 9.85 12.45 2.51
CA ASN A 140 9.37 12.91 1.21
C ASN A 140 9.69 11.98 0.03
N THR A 141 10.58 11.00 0.21
CA THR A 141 10.95 10.08 -0.87
C THR A 141 11.22 8.71 -0.28
N LYS A 142 10.44 7.71 -0.70
CA LYS A 142 10.52 6.34 -0.18
C LYS A 142 10.52 5.33 -1.31
N LEU A 143 11.37 4.32 -1.19
CA LEU A 143 11.13 3.03 -1.83
C LEU A 143 10.10 2.29 -1.00
N MET A 144 9.02 1.87 -1.65
CA MET A 144 7.89 1.18 -1.07
C MET A 144 7.85 -0.26 -1.59
N ALA A 145 7.39 -1.17 -0.74
CA ALA A 145 7.21 -2.58 -1.05
C ALA A 145 5.84 -3.05 -0.55
N ALA A 146 5.13 -3.82 -1.36
CA ALA A 146 3.96 -4.60 -0.94
C ALA A 146 4.20 -6.07 -1.32
N TYR A 147 3.86 -7.00 -0.43
CA TYR A 147 4.09 -8.42 -0.67
C TYR A 147 2.78 -9.21 -0.62
N VAL A 148 2.51 -9.98 -1.67
CA VAL A 148 1.38 -10.92 -1.74
C VAL A 148 1.87 -12.26 -1.18
N PRO A 149 1.46 -12.64 0.05
CA PRO A 149 1.91 -13.90 0.63
C PRO A 149 1.27 -15.10 -0.08
N ARG A 150 2.01 -16.20 -0.14
CA ARG A 150 1.46 -17.49 -0.55
C ARG A 150 0.73 -18.13 0.62
N LEU A 151 -0.60 -18.13 0.58
CA LEU A 151 -1.44 -18.66 1.65
C LEU A 151 -1.66 -20.18 1.58
N SER A 152 -1.42 -20.81 0.43
CA SER A 152 -1.50 -22.25 0.26
C SER A 152 -0.65 -22.73 -0.92
N LYS A 153 -0.20 -23.99 -0.87
CA LYS A 153 0.44 -24.62 -2.03
C LYS A 153 -0.53 -24.91 -3.17
N ASN A 154 -1.83 -25.06 -2.87
CA ASN A 154 -2.85 -25.59 -3.80
C ASN A 154 -3.87 -24.54 -4.28
N LYS A 155 -3.80 -23.29 -3.80
CA LYS A 155 -4.73 -22.21 -4.15
C LYS A 155 -3.98 -20.91 -4.41
N GLY A 156 -3.82 -20.57 -5.69
CA GLY A 156 -3.28 -19.29 -6.14
C GLY A 156 -1.78 -19.17 -5.93
N ASN A 157 -1.09 -18.65 -6.95
CA ASN A 157 0.33 -18.39 -6.85
C ASN A 157 0.47 -17.00 -6.18
N GLY A 158 0.50 -16.98 -4.85
CA GLY A 158 1.02 -15.81 -4.12
C GLY A 158 2.54 -15.71 -4.31
N ASP A 159 3.24 -15.21 -3.31
CA ASP A 159 4.70 -15.04 -3.34
C ASP A 159 5.15 -14.06 -4.42
N VAL A 160 4.60 -12.84 -4.36
CA VAL A 160 4.90 -11.75 -5.30
C VAL A 160 5.22 -10.48 -4.53
N LEU A 161 6.37 -9.88 -4.81
CA LEU A 161 6.79 -8.59 -4.28
C LEU A 161 6.54 -7.50 -5.33
N LEU A 162 5.90 -6.41 -4.96
CA LEU A 162 5.76 -5.21 -5.77
C LEU A 162 6.63 -4.11 -5.17
N LEU A 163 7.48 -3.47 -5.99
CA LEU A 163 8.25 -2.29 -5.61
C LEU A 163 7.81 -1.05 -6.41
N PHE A 164 7.78 0.08 -5.71
CA PHE A 164 7.47 1.38 -6.30
C PHE A 164 8.13 2.49 -5.49
N VAL A 165 8.43 3.61 -6.13
CA VAL A 165 8.93 4.80 -5.46
C VAL A 165 7.77 5.76 -5.22
N ARG A 166 7.70 6.32 -4.01
CA ARG A 166 6.81 7.43 -3.66
C ARG A 166 7.63 8.70 -3.49
N ILE A 167 7.23 9.78 -4.15
CA ILE A 167 7.90 11.09 -4.12
C ILE A 167 6.86 12.16 -3.85
N ASP A 168 6.99 12.90 -2.76
CA ASP A 168 6.13 14.04 -2.46
C ASP A 168 6.27 15.14 -3.52
N LEU A 169 5.16 15.82 -3.81
CA LEU A 169 5.08 16.87 -4.84
C LEU A 169 5.23 18.29 -4.27
N ASN A 170 5.64 18.40 -3.01
CA ASN A 170 5.71 19.66 -2.26
C ASN A 170 7.16 20.12 -2.06
#